data_AF-A0A1J7IJH8-F1
#
_entry.id   AF-A0A1J7IJH8-F1
#
_cell.length_a   1.000
_cell.length_b   1.000
_cell.length_c   1.000
_cell.angle_alpha   90.00
_cell.angle_beta   90.00
_cell.angle_gamma   90.00
#
_symmetry.space_group_name_H-M   'P 1'
#
loop_
_entity.id
_entity.type
_entity.pdbx_description
1 polymer ?
#
loop_
_entity_poly.entity_id
_entity_poly.type
_entity_poly.pdbx_seq_one_letter_code
_entity_poly.pdbx_strand_id
1 'polypeptide(L)'
;MTWQPCSLNDFMDYLFYVEHNAENLQFFLWYCDYVQRWSALLPRQKALSDIWNPEKAGEPPAASRFIRYSHKRATSDKMNKIISIMEMNQSRRTSEDRTAGHGRHNSASTNYSRPRTSSSVSSIMSPADVKEDWQPFTIQPFRDEVTKIVKHYIVESSPRQLNLTQQDRDACLHAISHTTHPSALLPAFLVAEANLKGCSHPAFVRWSISNATKARIITLVSLSLLLTALGLALDVLLILSRLNHFLRILCVLLWWPGVAILTAAGRYHLCLFLHFRNVRQVRAWELTCDEVENHPVKIEVTHNGNFHKHTRKETAASISTTSSSRSPDPLRKPSLQTFGPENQPDTEPWTRLHASKSLYAKVWEETVAVQNQSLQTMQDRAAFLSIVWGWLVASMLAVASLFVPSGNIF
;
A
#
# COMPACT_ATOMS: atom_id res chain seq x y z
N MET A 1 -12.12 13.18 -16.99
CA MET A 1 -12.07 12.32 -15.79
C MET A 1 -10.72 11.62 -15.79
N THR A 2 -9.78 12.10 -14.97
CA THR A 2 -8.46 11.47 -14.82
C THR A 2 -8.61 10.31 -13.85
N TRP A 3 -8.71 9.09 -14.38
CA TRP A 3 -8.71 7.87 -13.58
C TRP A 3 -7.40 7.79 -12.78
N GLN A 4 -7.49 7.61 -11.46
CA GLN A 4 -6.31 7.39 -10.63
C GLN A 4 -5.58 6.13 -11.14
N PRO A 5 -4.25 6.17 -11.30
CA PRO A 5 -3.53 5.13 -12.04
C PRO A 5 -3.50 3.76 -11.36
N CYS A 6 -3.80 3.71 -10.07
CA CYS A 6 -3.94 2.51 -9.27
C CYS A 6 -5.03 2.72 -8.22
N SER A 7 -5.65 1.64 -7.75
CA SER A 7 -6.68 1.73 -6.72
C SER A 7 -6.08 1.98 -5.33
N LEU A 8 -6.88 2.50 -4.40
CA LEU A 8 -6.49 2.61 -2.99
C LEU A 8 -6.12 1.23 -2.42
N ASN A 9 -6.78 0.18 -2.88
CA ASN A 9 -6.55 -1.20 -2.43
C ASN A 9 -5.18 -1.70 -2.89
N ASP A 10 -4.79 -1.39 -4.15
CA ASP A 10 -3.44 -1.72 -4.64
C ASP A 10 -2.35 -1.03 -3.82
N PHE A 11 -2.64 0.20 -3.36
CA PHE A 11 -1.72 0.94 -2.50
C PHE A 11 -1.67 0.35 -1.08
N MET A 12 -2.82 0.02 -0.48
CA MET A 12 -2.90 -0.69 0.80
C MET A 12 -2.13 -2.03 0.77
N ASP A 13 -2.36 -2.84 -0.26
CA ASP A 13 -1.68 -4.13 -0.46
C ASP A 13 -0.17 -3.93 -0.62
N TYR A 14 0.26 -2.90 -1.34
CA TYR A 14 1.68 -2.56 -1.45
C TYR A 14 2.29 -2.21 -0.09
N LEU A 15 1.62 -1.36 0.70
CA LEU A 15 2.13 -0.99 2.02
C LEU A 15 2.18 -2.17 2.98
N PHE A 16 1.22 -3.09 2.89
CA PHE A 16 1.13 -4.24 3.77
C PHE A 16 2.10 -5.36 3.39
N TYR A 17 2.17 -5.75 2.12
CA TYR A 17 2.95 -6.90 1.66
C TYR A 17 4.37 -6.56 1.19
N VAL A 18 4.64 -5.31 0.82
CA VAL A 18 5.93 -4.92 0.21
C VAL A 18 6.68 -3.94 1.09
N GLU A 19 6.08 -2.81 1.45
CA GLU A 19 6.75 -1.75 2.22
C GLU A 19 6.76 -2.03 3.73
N HIS A 20 5.82 -2.84 4.23
CA HIS A 20 5.62 -3.14 5.65
C HIS A 20 5.39 -1.89 6.51
N ASN A 21 4.65 -0.91 5.97
CA ASN A 21 4.35 0.39 6.61
C ASN A 21 2.89 0.82 6.38
N ALA A 22 1.94 -0.13 6.53
CA ALA A 22 0.52 0.10 6.27
C ALA A 22 -0.16 0.99 7.32
N GLU A 23 0.44 1.14 8.50
CA GLU A 23 -0.08 1.86 9.66
C GLU A 23 -0.38 3.32 9.31
N ASN A 24 0.52 3.97 8.54
CA ASN A 24 0.35 5.36 8.12
C ASN A 24 -0.94 5.56 7.31
N LEU A 25 -1.24 4.65 6.37
CA LEU A 25 -2.43 4.75 5.53
C LEU A 25 -3.70 4.37 6.30
N GLN A 26 -3.64 3.36 7.15
CA GLN A 26 -4.76 2.95 8.00
C GLN A 26 -5.16 4.07 8.97
N PHE A 27 -4.18 4.73 9.59
CA PHE A 27 -4.40 5.89 10.43
C PHE A 27 -4.92 7.09 9.63
N PHE A 28 -4.37 7.34 8.44
CA PHE A 28 -4.81 8.44 7.57
C PHE A 28 -6.28 8.29 7.14
N LEU A 29 -6.68 7.09 6.71
CA LEU A 29 -8.06 6.81 6.31
C LEU A 29 -9.02 6.95 7.48
N TRP A 30 -8.64 6.42 8.65
CA TRP A 30 -9.41 6.60 9.87
C TRP A 30 -9.54 8.07 10.26
N TYR A 31 -8.45 8.84 10.21
CA TYR A 31 -8.48 10.26 10.59
C TYR A 31 -9.41 11.06 9.67
N CYS A 32 -9.37 10.80 8.36
CA CYS A 32 -10.29 11.43 7.40
C CYS A 32 -11.76 11.13 7.75
N ASP A 33 -12.08 9.87 8.01
CA ASP A 33 -13.42 9.45 8.43
C ASP A 33 -13.82 10.06 9.79
N TYR A 34 -12.88 10.11 10.73
CA TYR A 34 -13.06 10.72 12.04
C TYR A 34 -13.41 12.20 11.93
N VAL A 35 -12.68 12.97 11.11
CA VAL A 35 -12.98 14.39 10.85
C VAL A 35 -14.35 14.56 10.20
N GLN A 36 -14.70 13.68 9.26
CA GLN A 36 -16.02 13.71 8.61
C GLN A 36 -17.14 13.47 9.65
N ARG A 37 -17.03 12.42 10.47
CA ARG A 37 -18.00 12.12 11.53
C ARG A 37 -18.06 13.22 12.59
N TRP A 38 -16.90 13.77 12.96
CA TRP A 38 -16.81 14.92 13.85
C TRP A 38 -17.57 16.13 13.31
N SER A 39 -17.37 16.43 12.03
CA SER A 39 -18.02 17.58 11.38
C SER A 39 -19.55 17.44 11.32
N ALA A 40 -20.06 16.21 11.28
CA ALA A 40 -21.49 15.92 11.29
C ALA A 40 -22.14 16.02 12.68
N LEU A 41 -21.37 16.12 13.76
CA LEU A 41 -21.90 16.28 15.12
C LEU A 41 -22.64 17.61 15.30
N LEU A 42 -23.62 17.61 16.21
CA LEU A 42 -24.34 18.82 16.59
C LEU A 42 -23.38 19.82 17.26
N PRO A 43 -23.57 21.15 17.10
CA PRO A 43 -22.72 22.17 17.71
C PRO A 43 -22.56 22.01 19.23
N ARG A 44 -23.64 21.64 19.93
CA ARG A 44 -23.63 21.36 21.38
C ARG A 44 -22.67 20.24 21.80
N GLN A 45 -22.47 19.23 20.93
CA GLN A 45 -21.58 18.11 21.21
C GLN A 45 -20.13 18.47 20.90
N LYS A 46 -19.90 19.29 19.87
CA LYS A 46 -18.56 19.82 19.55
C LYS A 46 -18.05 20.74 20.65
N ALA A 47 -18.94 21.52 21.27
CA ALA A 47 -18.60 22.42 22.37
C ALA A 47 -18.12 21.71 23.65
N LEU A 48 -18.32 20.40 23.78
CA LEU A 48 -17.80 19.61 24.91
C LEU A 48 -16.30 19.32 24.80
N SER A 49 -15.72 19.61 23.64
CA SER A 49 -14.38 19.23 23.22
C SER A 49 -13.75 20.40 22.47
N ASP A 50 -13.11 21.28 23.23
CA ASP A 50 -12.49 22.49 22.69
C ASP A 50 -11.35 22.16 21.73
N ILE A 51 -11.11 23.08 20.79
CA ILE A 51 -9.96 23.03 19.88
C ILE A 51 -8.68 23.05 20.72
N TRP A 52 -7.85 22.03 20.54
CA TRP A 52 -6.52 21.98 21.16
C TRP A 52 -5.65 23.15 20.69
N ASN A 53 -5.19 23.98 21.62
CA ASN A 53 -4.20 25.02 21.34
C ASN A 53 -2.97 24.81 22.23
N PRO A 54 -1.79 24.51 21.66
CA PRO A 54 -0.56 24.28 22.43
C PRO A 54 -0.13 25.52 23.25
N GLU A 55 -0.58 26.72 22.89
CA GLU A 55 -0.26 27.96 23.62
C GLU A 55 -1.00 28.07 24.96
N LYS A 56 -2.16 27.41 25.11
CA LYS A 56 -2.93 27.39 26.37
C LYS A 56 -2.34 26.41 27.40
N ALA A 57 -1.47 25.50 26.98
CA ALA A 57 -0.89 24.44 27.81
C ALA A 57 0.40 24.84 28.56
N GLY A 58 0.95 26.04 28.34
CA GLY A 58 1.98 26.62 29.22
C GLY A 58 3.45 26.21 29.02
N GLU A 59 3.87 25.65 27.87
CA GLU A 59 5.28 25.26 27.63
C GLU A 59 6.23 26.43 27.23
N PRO A 60 7.50 26.42 27.71
CA PRO A 60 8.47 27.51 27.52
C PRO A 60 9.02 27.66 26.07
N PRO A 61 9.64 28.82 25.73
CA PRO A 61 9.57 29.38 24.37
C PRO A 61 10.79 29.17 23.43
N ALA A 62 11.77 28.31 23.76
CA ALA A 62 13.07 28.33 23.06
C ALA A 62 13.20 27.33 21.88
N ALA A 63 12.83 26.06 22.02
CA ALA A 63 13.12 25.03 21.01
C ALA A 63 12.05 24.87 19.91
N SER A 64 10.88 25.52 20.07
CA SER A 64 9.66 25.27 19.29
C SER A 64 9.40 26.27 18.16
N ARG A 65 10.23 27.31 17.97
CA ARG A 65 9.94 28.42 17.05
C ARG A 65 10.05 28.05 15.57
N PHE A 66 11.01 27.21 15.18
CA PHE A 66 11.23 26.82 13.78
C PHE A 66 10.12 25.87 13.26
N ILE A 67 9.66 24.93 14.10
CA ILE A 67 8.52 24.05 13.78
C ILE A 67 7.18 24.82 13.89
N ARG A 68 7.02 25.75 14.85
CA ARG A 68 5.81 26.59 14.97
C ARG A 68 5.48 27.39 13.71
N TYR A 69 6.47 27.92 13.00
CA TYR A 69 6.23 28.75 11.82
C TYR A 69 5.84 27.94 10.57
N SER A 70 6.49 26.78 10.35
CA SER A 70 6.16 25.89 9.24
C SER A 70 4.85 25.14 9.48
N HIS A 71 4.59 24.67 10.71
CA HIS A 71 3.32 24.05 11.09
C HIS A 71 2.17 25.07 11.11
N LYS A 72 2.25 26.25 11.74
CA LYS A 72 1.09 27.17 11.78
C LYS A 72 0.61 27.60 10.38
N ARG A 73 1.52 27.87 9.45
CA ARG A 73 1.17 28.32 8.08
C ARG A 73 0.58 27.18 7.25
N ALA A 74 1.19 26.00 7.28
CA ALA A 74 0.68 24.81 6.58
C ALA A 74 -0.61 24.25 7.20
N THR A 75 -0.74 24.32 8.53
CA THR A 75 -1.90 23.85 9.29
C THR A 75 -3.10 24.77 9.10
N SER A 76 -2.91 26.09 9.13
CA SER A 76 -4.01 27.04 8.88
C SER A 76 -4.52 26.92 7.45
N ASP A 77 -3.65 26.91 6.44
CA ASP A 77 -4.13 26.90 5.05
C ASP A 77 -4.74 25.55 4.66
N LYS A 78 -4.17 24.41 5.09
CA LYS A 78 -4.74 23.09 4.79
C LYS A 78 -6.00 22.80 5.60
N MET A 79 -6.02 23.10 6.90
CA MET A 79 -7.22 22.95 7.73
C MET A 79 -8.32 23.91 7.26
N ASN A 80 -8.01 25.17 6.96
CA ASN A 80 -9.00 26.12 6.42
C ASN A 80 -9.50 25.67 5.05
N LYS A 81 -8.66 25.04 4.21
CA LYS A 81 -9.10 24.50 2.91
C LYS A 81 -9.98 23.25 3.07
N ILE A 82 -9.67 22.39 4.03
CA ILE A 82 -10.51 21.23 4.40
C ILE A 82 -11.85 21.72 4.98
N ILE A 83 -11.82 22.64 5.94
CA ILE A 83 -13.00 23.27 6.55
C ILE A 83 -13.81 24.02 5.47
N SER A 84 -13.19 24.80 4.59
CA SER A 84 -13.89 25.56 3.54
C SER A 84 -14.54 24.65 2.50
N ILE A 85 -13.89 23.55 2.11
CA ILE A 85 -14.48 22.55 1.20
C ILE A 85 -15.68 21.86 1.89
N MET A 86 -15.61 21.66 3.21
CA MET A 86 -16.69 21.06 4.00
C MET A 86 -17.86 22.04 4.25
N GLU A 87 -17.57 23.32 4.54
CA GLU A 87 -18.56 24.40 4.70
C GLU A 87 -19.25 24.76 3.38
N MET A 88 -18.52 24.78 2.26
CA MET A 88 -19.08 25.04 0.93
C MET A 88 -20.08 23.95 0.49
N ASN A 89 -19.86 22.70 0.91
CA ASN A 89 -20.82 21.61 0.75
C ASN A 89 -22.03 21.72 1.69
N GLN A 90 -21.87 22.34 2.86
CA GLN A 90 -22.96 22.64 3.80
C GLN A 90 -23.86 23.78 3.30
N SER A 91 -23.28 24.82 2.68
CA SER A 91 -24.03 25.91 2.03
C SER A 91 -24.76 25.46 0.76
N ARG A 92 -24.22 24.48 0.00
CA ARG A 92 -24.94 23.87 -1.14
C ARG A 92 -26.16 23.07 -0.70
N ARG A 93 -26.04 22.27 0.36
CA ARG A 93 -27.18 21.50 0.91
C ARG A 93 -28.28 22.38 1.52
N THR A 94 -27.93 23.54 2.08
CA THR A 94 -28.92 24.50 2.62
C THR A 94 -29.55 25.40 1.55
N SER A 95 -28.94 25.53 0.38
CA SER A 95 -29.48 26.29 -0.75
C SER A 95 -30.44 25.45 -1.61
N GLU A 96 -30.26 24.12 -1.68
CA GLU A 96 -31.17 23.22 -2.39
C GLU A 96 -32.45 22.89 -1.59
N ASP A 97 -32.45 23.06 -0.27
CA ASP A 97 -33.58 22.73 0.62
C ASP A 97 -34.67 23.81 0.70
N ARG A 98 -34.58 24.87 -0.14
CA ARG A 98 -35.60 25.95 -0.20
C ARG A 98 -36.54 25.87 -1.41
N THR A 99 -36.32 24.94 -2.35
CA THR A 99 -37.20 24.78 -3.51
C THR A 99 -37.27 23.33 -3.98
N ALA A 100 -38.09 22.50 -3.33
CA ALA A 100 -38.88 21.44 -3.98
C ALA A 100 -39.72 20.67 -2.96
N GLY A 101 -41.04 20.80 -3.08
CA GLY A 101 -41.98 19.95 -2.37
C GLY A 101 -42.00 18.51 -2.88
N HIS A 102 -42.37 17.62 -1.96
CA HIS A 102 -43.03 16.33 -2.17
C HIS A 102 -42.62 15.49 -3.40
N GLY A 103 -41.69 14.56 -3.17
CA GLY A 103 -41.41 13.43 -4.06
C GLY A 103 -40.95 12.23 -3.24
N ARG A 104 -41.86 11.29 -2.98
CA ARG A 104 -41.64 10.06 -2.22
C ARG A 104 -40.87 9.08 -3.11
N HIS A 105 -39.58 8.83 -2.85
CA HIS A 105 -38.86 7.69 -3.43
C HIS A 105 -37.90 7.06 -2.42
N ASN A 106 -38.09 5.75 -2.22
CA ASN A 106 -37.28 4.86 -1.40
C ASN A 106 -35.80 4.95 -1.77
N SER A 107 -34.98 5.42 -0.83
CA SER A 107 -33.53 5.22 -0.85
C SER A 107 -33.18 4.22 0.25
N ALA A 108 -32.76 3.03 -0.18
CA ALA A 108 -32.29 1.96 0.69
C ALA A 108 -31.00 2.41 1.40
N SER A 109 -31.15 2.90 2.62
CA SER A 109 -30.06 3.02 3.58
C SER A 109 -29.58 1.62 3.92
N THR A 110 -28.36 1.27 3.50
CA THR A 110 -27.65 0.09 3.98
C THR A 110 -27.40 0.25 5.48
N ASN A 111 -28.31 -0.36 6.26
CA ASN A 111 -28.16 -0.53 7.69
C ASN A 111 -26.94 -1.43 7.94
N TYR A 112 -25.85 -0.85 8.43
CA TYR A 112 -24.78 -1.63 9.01
C TYR A 112 -25.21 -2.11 10.40
N SER A 113 -25.27 -3.43 10.55
CA SER A 113 -25.60 -4.13 11.78
C SER A 113 -24.60 -3.79 12.88
N ARG A 114 -25.11 -3.26 13.99
CA ARG A 114 -24.41 -3.10 15.27
C ARG A 114 -23.99 -4.46 15.82
N PRO A 115 -22.77 -4.65 16.37
CA PRO A 115 -22.58 -5.66 17.40
C PRO A 115 -23.15 -5.11 18.72
N ARG A 116 -24.10 -5.83 19.32
CA ARG A 116 -24.51 -5.60 20.72
C ARG A 116 -23.36 -6.06 21.62
N THR A 117 -22.64 -5.13 22.24
CA THR A 117 -21.77 -5.46 23.37
C THR A 117 -22.61 -5.43 24.65
N SER A 118 -22.88 -6.62 25.19
CA SER A 118 -23.40 -6.81 26.53
C SER A 118 -22.36 -6.37 27.56
N SER A 119 -22.76 -5.47 28.44
CA SER A 119 -22.07 -5.11 29.67
C SER A 119 -21.94 -6.33 30.59
N SER A 120 -20.70 -6.69 30.95
CA SER A 120 -20.24 -7.28 32.23
C SER A 120 -19.08 -8.25 31.96
N VAL A 121 -17.93 -8.00 32.58
CA VAL A 121 -17.18 -8.94 33.44
C VAL A 121 -16.00 -8.17 34.04
N SER A 122 -16.08 -7.94 35.33
CA SER A 122 -14.96 -7.73 36.25
C SER A 122 -14.14 -9.02 36.38
N SER A 123 -12.82 -8.98 36.22
CA SER A 123 -11.83 -9.42 37.24
C SER A 123 -10.42 -9.66 36.66
N ILE A 124 -9.43 -9.04 37.32
CA ILE A 124 -8.09 -9.55 37.68
C ILE A 124 -7.05 -9.69 36.55
N MET A 125 -6.05 -8.78 36.56
CA MET A 125 -4.61 -9.11 36.55
C MET A 125 -3.75 -7.90 37.00
N SER A 126 -2.58 -8.23 37.55
CA SER A 126 -1.74 -7.51 38.55
C SER A 126 -1.20 -6.12 38.17
N PRO A 127 -1.00 -5.20 39.15
CA PRO A 127 -0.43 -3.87 38.91
C PRO A 127 1.08 -3.87 39.15
N ALA A 128 1.87 -3.59 38.11
CA ALA A 128 3.21 -3.04 38.26
C ALA A 128 3.50 -2.13 37.07
N ASP A 129 3.61 -0.83 37.38
CA ASP A 129 4.27 0.22 36.61
C ASP A 129 3.67 0.68 35.27
N VAL A 130 2.47 1.28 35.30
CA VAL A 130 2.19 2.53 34.56
C VAL A 130 1.14 3.35 35.34
N LYS A 131 1.56 4.47 35.93
CA LYS A 131 0.68 5.44 36.60
C LYS A 131 0.25 6.48 35.56
N GLU A 132 -0.71 6.14 34.71
CA GLU A 132 -1.38 7.12 33.85
C GLU A 132 -2.83 7.29 34.31
N ASP A 133 -3.12 8.48 34.84
CA ASP A 133 -4.44 8.93 35.31
C ASP A 133 -5.41 9.15 34.13
N TRP A 134 -5.81 8.07 33.46
CA TRP A 134 -6.87 8.13 32.44
C TRP A 134 -8.23 8.31 33.12
N GLN A 135 -8.73 9.56 33.17
CA GLN A 135 -10.09 9.84 33.66
C GLN A 135 -11.13 9.16 32.73
N PRO A 136 -11.89 8.14 33.21
CA PRO A 136 -12.74 7.32 32.35
C PRO A 136 -14.08 7.97 31.95
N PHE A 137 -14.40 9.17 32.44
CA PHE A 137 -15.75 9.74 32.37
C PHE A 137 -15.75 11.16 31.79
N THR A 138 -15.28 11.32 30.55
CA THR A 138 -15.47 12.59 29.83
C THR A 138 -16.73 12.49 28.96
N ILE A 139 -17.62 13.48 29.04
CA ILE A 139 -18.84 13.61 28.21
C ILE A 139 -18.48 13.89 26.73
N GLN A 140 -17.18 13.91 26.40
CA GLN A 140 -16.65 14.22 25.09
C GLN A 140 -17.04 13.15 24.06
N PRO A 141 -17.45 13.58 22.85
CA PRO A 141 -17.81 12.64 21.79
C PRO A 141 -16.61 11.80 21.38
N PHE A 142 -16.87 10.53 21.04
CA PHE A 142 -15.91 9.55 20.50
C PHE A 142 -14.70 9.24 21.41
N ARG A 143 -14.77 9.51 22.73
CA ARG A 143 -13.65 9.26 23.66
C ARG A 143 -13.12 7.83 23.61
N ASP A 144 -14.00 6.83 23.59
CA ASP A 144 -13.61 5.41 23.55
C ASP A 144 -12.83 5.07 22.28
N GLU A 145 -13.24 5.63 21.15
CA GLU A 145 -12.59 5.41 19.86
C GLU A 145 -11.21 6.06 19.79
N VAL A 146 -11.11 7.33 20.23
CA VAL A 146 -9.83 8.04 20.30
C VAL A 146 -8.87 7.30 21.22
N THR A 147 -9.34 6.82 22.37
CA THR A 147 -8.54 6.03 23.32
C THR A 147 -8.03 4.74 22.68
N LYS A 148 -8.87 4.05 21.90
CA LYS A 148 -8.45 2.85 21.15
C LYS A 148 -7.38 3.16 20.11
N ILE A 149 -7.54 4.24 19.34
CA ILE A 149 -6.56 4.66 18.33
C ILE A 149 -5.23 5.03 18.96
N VAL A 150 -5.24 5.76 20.08
CA VAL A 150 -4.02 6.09 20.82
C VAL A 150 -3.26 4.83 21.21
N LYS A 151 -3.96 3.86 21.82
CA LYS A 151 -3.35 2.57 22.20
C LYS A 151 -2.83 1.76 21.02
N HIS A 152 -3.43 1.93 19.84
CA HIS A 152 -3.10 1.12 18.67
C HIS A 152 -2.00 1.74 17.79
N TYR A 153 -1.91 3.07 17.70
CA TYR A 153 -1.05 3.80 16.76
C TYR A 153 -0.05 4.77 17.42
N ILE A 154 -0.34 5.30 18.62
CA ILE A 154 0.42 6.42 19.22
C ILE A 154 1.28 5.97 20.41
N VAL A 155 0.78 5.05 21.24
CA VAL A 155 1.53 4.55 22.41
C VAL A 155 2.77 3.78 21.96
N GLU A 156 3.85 3.90 22.74
CA GLU A 156 5.09 3.16 22.50
C GLU A 156 4.87 1.66 22.71
N SER A 157 5.45 0.81 21.84
CA SER A 157 5.20 -0.64 21.76
C SER A 157 3.79 -1.04 21.28
N SER A 158 3.03 -0.10 20.70
CA SER A 158 1.75 -0.44 20.10
C SER A 158 1.92 -1.32 18.85
N PRO A 159 0.97 -2.26 18.59
CA PRO A 159 1.08 -3.21 17.48
C PRO A 159 1.10 -2.54 16.11
N ARG A 160 0.63 -1.29 15.99
CA ARG A 160 0.64 -0.52 14.75
C ARG A 160 1.20 0.88 14.98
N GLN A 161 2.28 0.93 15.75
CA GLN A 161 2.95 2.18 16.11
C GLN A 161 3.32 3.01 14.88
N LEU A 162 2.87 4.26 14.85
CA LEU A 162 3.30 5.24 13.87
C LEU A 162 4.74 5.68 14.12
N ASN A 163 5.45 6.00 13.05
CA ASN A 163 6.84 6.45 13.10
C ASN A 163 6.91 7.95 13.46
N LEU A 164 6.52 8.28 14.69
CA LEU A 164 6.47 9.64 15.24
C LEU A 164 7.72 9.93 16.06
N THR A 165 8.15 11.20 16.05
CA THR A 165 9.16 11.67 17.01
C THR A 165 8.58 11.60 18.43
N GLN A 166 9.45 11.43 19.44
CA GLN A 166 9.02 11.42 20.84
C GLN A 166 8.26 12.70 21.19
N GLN A 167 8.72 13.84 20.69
CA GLN A 167 8.07 15.14 20.88
C GLN A 167 6.64 15.17 20.29
N ASP A 168 6.44 14.69 19.05
CA ASP A 168 5.11 14.69 18.42
C ASP A 168 4.16 13.72 19.12
N ARG A 169 4.69 12.60 19.62
CA ARG A 169 3.94 11.61 20.39
C ARG A 169 3.46 12.20 21.70
N ASP A 170 4.35 12.79 22.48
CA ASP A 170 4.03 13.39 23.78
C ASP A 170 3.04 14.55 23.61
N ALA A 171 3.22 15.36 22.57
CA ALA A 171 2.27 16.43 22.23
C ALA A 171 0.87 15.90 21.90
N CYS A 172 0.76 14.77 21.17
CA CYS A 172 -0.52 14.13 20.88
C CYS A 172 -1.15 13.53 22.14
N LEU A 173 -0.37 12.81 22.96
CA LEU A 173 -0.85 12.19 24.21
C LEU A 173 -1.35 13.26 25.18
N HIS A 174 -0.60 14.35 25.32
CA HIS A 174 -0.99 15.50 26.13
C HIS A 174 -2.26 16.17 25.58
N ALA A 175 -2.37 16.37 24.27
CA ALA A 175 -3.58 16.96 23.69
C ALA A 175 -4.83 16.09 23.91
N ILE A 176 -4.68 14.77 23.77
CA ILE A 176 -5.77 13.81 23.88
C ILE A 176 -6.22 13.63 25.31
N SER A 177 -5.35 13.82 26.30
CA SER A 177 -5.78 13.79 27.71
C SER A 177 -6.89 14.83 27.97
N HIS A 178 -6.84 15.98 27.28
CA HIS A 178 -7.76 17.10 27.48
C HIS A 178 -8.94 17.16 26.50
N THR A 179 -8.78 16.77 25.23
CA THR A 179 -9.84 16.93 24.21
C THR A 179 -9.87 15.79 23.20
N THR A 180 -11.06 15.45 22.72
CA THR A 180 -11.25 14.55 21.56
C THR A 180 -11.29 15.32 20.22
N HIS A 181 -11.11 16.64 20.22
CA HIS A 181 -11.13 17.41 18.98
C HIS A 181 -10.06 16.94 17.97
N PRO A 182 -10.35 16.84 16.65
CA PRO A 182 -9.40 16.37 15.63
C PRO A 182 -8.04 17.07 15.61
N SER A 183 -7.97 18.31 16.12
CA SER A 183 -6.71 19.06 16.26
C SER A 183 -5.71 18.40 17.22
N ALA A 184 -6.16 17.56 18.15
CA ALA A 184 -5.28 16.87 19.10
C ALA A 184 -4.38 15.83 18.42
N LEU A 185 -4.88 15.17 17.36
CA LEU A 185 -4.17 14.14 16.59
C LEU A 185 -3.48 14.71 15.32
N LEU A 186 -3.51 16.02 15.16
CA LEU A 186 -3.03 16.69 13.97
C LEU A 186 -1.52 16.55 13.72
N PRO A 187 -0.63 16.59 14.75
CA PRO A 187 0.78 16.31 14.54
C PRO A 187 1.01 14.92 13.94
N ALA A 188 0.38 13.89 14.51
CA ALA A 188 0.45 12.52 13.99
C ALA A 188 -0.08 12.40 12.56
N PHE A 189 -1.19 13.07 12.25
CA PHE A 189 -1.76 13.10 10.90
C PHE A 189 -0.82 13.75 9.88
N LEU A 190 -0.18 14.86 10.22
CA LEU A 190 0.73 15.56 9.32
C LEU A 190 1.98 14.72 9.03
N VAL A 191 2.51 14.01 10.02
CA VAL A 191 3.65 13.09 9.82
C VAL A 191 3.23 11.90 8.95
N ALA A 192 2.08 11.29 9.23
CA ALA A 192 1.55 10.20 8.39
C ALA A 192 1.30 10.66 6.94
N GLU A 193 0.69 11.82 6.74
CA GLU A 193 0.47 12.42 5.41
C GLU A 193 1.80 12.68 4.69
N ALA A 194 2.79 13.24 5.39
CA ALA A 194 4.10 13.53 4.84
C ALA A 194 4.83 12.25 4.40
N ASN A 195 4.79 11.20 5.21
CA ASN A 195 5.39 9.90 4.88
C ASN A 195 4.71 9.25 3.67
N LEU A 196 3.37 9.25 3.63
CA LEU A 196 2.62 8.69 2.51
C LEU A 196 2.91 9.43 1.20
N LYS A 197 2.93 10.77 1.21
CA LYS A 197 3.15 11.57 0.00
C LYS A 197 4.61 11.64 -0.43
N GLY A 198 5.53 11.76 0.52
CA GLY A 198 6.96 11.95 0.28
C GLY A 198 7.71 10.67 -0.03
N CYS A 199 7.34 9.56 0.61
CA CYS A 199 8.10 8.31 0.56
C CYS A 199 7.30 7.19 -0.11
N SER A 200 6.16 6.81 0.49
CA SER A 200 5.48 5.57 0.13
C SER A 200 4.76 5.64 -1.22
N HIS A 201 4.12 6.77 -1.55
CA HIS A 201 3.44 6.93 -2.84
C HIS A 201 4.40 6.94 -4.04
N PRO A 202 5.52 7.70 -4.04
CA PRO A 202 6.53 7.59 -5.11
C PRO A 202 7.16 6.20 -5.22
N ALA A 203 7.34 5.49 -4.10
CA ALA A 203 7.82 4.11 -4.11
C ALA A 203 6.80 3.16 -4.75
N PHE A 204 5.52 3.30 -4.37
CA PHE A 204 4.40 2.56 -4.96
C PHE A 204 4.28 2.78 -6.47
N VAL A 205 4.34 4.03 -6.95
CA VAL A 205 4.25 4.35 -8.39
C VAL A 205 5.39 3.70 -9.18
N ARG A 206 6.61 3.70 -8.64
CA ARG A 206 7.74 3.00 -9.28
C ARG A 206 7.53 1.49 -9.29
N TRP A 207 7.04 0.96 -8.17
CA TRP A 207 6.77 -0.46 -8.03
C TRP A 207 5.61 -0.94 -8.92
N SER A 208 4.56 -0.12 -9.11
CA SER A 208 3.38 -0.50 -9.90
C SER A 208 3.70 -0.75 -11.37
N ILE A 209 4.77 -0.13 -11.90
CA ILE A 209 5.25 -0.35 -13.28
C ILE A 209 5.67 -1.81 -13.49
N SER A 210 6.16 -2.49 -12.44
CA SER A 210 6.58 -3.89 -12.51
C SER A 210 5.41 -4.80 -12.89
N ASN A 211 5.61 -5.63 -13.91
CA ASN A 211 4.61 -6.59 -14.40
C ASN A 211 4.95 -8.05 -14.08
N ALA A 212 6.08 -8.31 -13.42
CA ALA A 212 6.61 -9.65 -13.21
C ALA A 212 7.05 -9.88 -11.75
N THR A 213 7.07 -11.15 -11.35
CA THR A 213 7.53 -11.59 -10.03
C THR A 213 9.05 -11.47 -9.92
N LYS A 214 9.56 -11.41 -8.68
CA LYS A 214 11.01 -11.36 -8.41
C LYS A 214 11.75 -12.52 -9.08
N ALA A 215 11.18 -13.73 -9.03
CA ALA A 215 11.77 -14.92 -9.65
C ALA A 215 11.93 -14.75 -11.17
N ARG A 216 10.87 -14.31 -11.85
CA ARG A 216 10.91 -14.06 -13.30
C ARG A 216 11.92 -12.98 -13.67
N ILE A 217 11.96 -11.88 -12.92
CA ILE A 217 12.94 -10.82 -13.15
C ILE A 217 14.38 -11.32 -13.00
N ILE A 218 14.68 -12.10 -11.97
CA ILE A 218 16.01 -12.71 -11.79
C ILE A 218 16.35 -13.61 -12.99
N THR A 219 15.42 -14.45 -13.46
CA THR A 219 15.67 -15.29 -14.63
C THR A 219 15.86 -14.51 -15.93
N LEU A 220 15.17 -13.38 -16.10
CA LEU A 220 15.35 -12.51 -17.27
C LEU A 220 16.69 -11.78 -17.22
N VAL A 221 17.11 -11.32 -16.04
CA VAL A 221 18.42 -10.71 -15.83
C VAL A 221 19.54 -11.72 -16.10
N SER A 222 19.45 -12.95 -15.58
CA SER A 222 20.48 -13.96 -15.84
C SER A 222 20.53 -14.37 -17.32
N LEU A 223 19.38 -14.58 -17.95
CA LEU A 223 19.28 -14.91 -19.39
C LEU A 223 19.84 -13.78 -20.26
N SER A 224 19.53 -12.52 -19.93
CA SER A 224 20.02 -11.37 -20.70
C SER A 224 21.52 -11.13 -20.56
N LEU A 225 22.09 -11.36 -19.36
CA LEU A 225 23.54 -11.36 -19.17
C LEU A 225 24.22 -12.45 -20.00
N LEU A 226 23.68 -13.67 -19.99
CA LEU A 226 24.19 -14.78 -20.80
C LEU A 226 24.13 -14.46 -22.30
N LEU A 227 23.00 -13.93 -22.78
CA LEU A 227 22.79 -13.59 -24.18
C LEU A 227 23.76 -12.47 -24.63
N THR A 228 23.95 -11.46 -23.79
CA THR A 228 24.90 -10.37 -24.04
C THR A 228 26.34 -10.91 -24.08
N ALA A 229 26.71 -11.78 -23.13
CA ALA A 229 28.02 -12.41 -23.09
C ALA A 229 28.29 -13.29 -24.31
N LEU A 230 27.30 -14.04 -24.80
CA LEU A 230 27.42 -14.84 -26.01
C LEU A 230 27.62 -13.96 -27.26
N GLY A 231 26.93 -12.82 -27.34
CA GLY A 231 27.16 -11.80 -28.38
C GLY A 231 28.58 -11.25 -28.37
N LEU A 232 29.09 -10.89 -27.19
CA LEU A 232 30.47 -10.42 -27.03
C LEU A 232 31.49 -11.52 -27.34
N ALA A 233 31.24 -12.77 -26.94
CA ALA A 233 32.13 -13.88 -27.25
C ALA A 233 32.20 -14.16 -28.76
N LEU A 234 31.06 -14.11 -29.46
CA LEU A 234 31.01 -14.22 -30.91
C LEU A 234 31.77 -13.07 -31.59
N ASP A 235 31.63 -11.85 -31.08
CA ASP A 235 32.35 -10.68 -31.59
C ASP A 235 33.87 -10.85 -31.43
N VAL A 236 34.33 -11.29 -30.25
CA VAL A 236 35.74 -11.61 -30.01
C VAL A 236 36.23 -12.69 -30.96
N LEU A 237 35.46 -13.77 -31.17
CA LEU A 237 35.82 -14.82 -32.13
C LEU A 237 35.96 -14.28 -33.56
N LEU A 238 35.05 -13.40 -33.99
CA LEU A 238 35.10 -12.76 -35.31
C LEU A 238 36.26 -11.76 -35.44
N ILE A 239 36.64 -11.07 -34.35
CA ILE A 239 37.83 -10.20 -34.32
C ILE A 239 39.12 -11.01 -34.55
N LEU A 240 39.21 -12.20 -33.96
CA LEU A 240 40.39 -13.07 -34.08
C LEU A 240 40.43 -13.81 -35.44
N SER A 241 39.28 -14.00 -36.08
CA SER A 241 39.17 -14.68 -37.37
C SER A 241 39.67 -13.85 -38.55
N ARG A 242 39.98 -14.52 -39.66
CA ARG A 242 40.26 -13.90 -40.97
C ARG A 242 39.03 -13.45 -41.76
N LEU A 243 37.84 -13.62 -41.19
CA LEU A 243 36.60 -13.27 -41.87
C LEU A 243 36.44 -11.76 -42.05
N ASN A 244 35.54 -11.37 -42.94
CA ASN A 244 35.26 -9.96 -43.20
C ASN A 244 34.77 -9.25 -41.93
N HIS A 245 35.40 -8.14 -41.57
CA HIS A 245 35.08 -7.36 -40.37
C HIS A 245 33.62 -6.90 -40.31
N PHE A 246 32.94 -6.73 -41.46
CA PHE A 246 31.51 -6.40 -41.48
C PHE A 246 30.60 -7.49 -40.88
N LEU A 247 31.04 -8.75 -40.80
CA LEU A 247 30.25 -9.82 -40.16
C LEU A 247 30.05 -9.57 -38.65
N ARG A 248 30.89 -8.74 -38.02
CA ARG A 248 30.77 -8.34 -36.61
C ARG A 248 29.45 -7.60 -36.33
N ILE A 249 28.87 -6.96 -37.34
CA ILE A 249 27.54 -6.33 -37.23
C ILE A 249 26.46 -7.36 -36.88
N LEU A 250 26.62 -8.62 -37.27
CA LEU A 250 25.66 -9.67 -36.92
C LEU A 250 25.60 -9.95 -35.41
N CYS A 251 26.67 -9.64 -34.65
CA CYS A 251 26.69 -9.75 -33.20
C CYS A 251 25.67 -8.80 -32.52
N VAL A 252 25.29 -7.71 -33.20
CA VAL A 252 24.25 -6.79 -32.74
C VAL A 252 22.93 -7.51 -32.55
N LEU A 253 22.59 -8.46 -33.42
CA LEU A 253 21.36 -9.25 -33.30
C LEU A 253 21.31 -10.07 -32.00
N LEU A 254 22.47 -10.36 -31.40
CA LEU A 254 22.58 -11.17 -30.20
C LEU A 254 22.69 -10.30 -28.93
N TRP A 255 23.60 -9.32 -28.89
CA TRP A 255 23.73 -8.49 -27.68
C TRP A 255 22.65 -7.42 -27.53
N TRP A 256 22.02 -6.93 -28.61
CA TRP A 256 20.99 -5.88 -28.55
C TRP A 256 19.78 -6.33 -27.72
N PRO A 257 19.15 -7.49 -28.00
CA PRO A 257 18.04 -7.96 -27.17
C PRO A 257 18.51 -8.26 -25.74
N GLY A 258 19.76 -8.71 -25.56
CA GLY A 258 20.37 -8.89 -24.24
C GLY A 258 20.36 -7.59 -23.42
N VAL A 259 20.95 -6.51 -23.95
CA VAL A 259 21.01 -5.22 -23.24
C VAL A 259 19.61 -4.60 -23.06
N ALA A 260 18.72 -4.71 -24.04
CA ALA A 260 17.35 -4.21 -23.94
C ALA A 260 16.55 -4.94 -22.83
N ILE A 261 16.65 -6.27 -22.75
CA ILE A 261 15.99 -7.06 -21.69
C ILE A 261 16.64 -6.76 -20.33
N LEU A 262 17.97 -6.62 -20.27
CA LEU A 262 18.68 -6.31 -19.04
C LEU A 262 18.27 -4.95 -18.47
N THR A 263 18.15 -3.93 -19.31
CA THR A 263 17.68 -2.60 -18.88
C THR A 263 16.21 -2.63 -18.44
N ALA A 264 15.33 -3.30 -19.19
CA ALA A 264 13.92 -3.44 -18.83
C ALA A 264 13.73 -4.18 -17.49
N ALA A 265 14.36 -5.34 -17.33
CA ALA A 265 14.22 -6.18 -16.14
C ALA A 265 14.99 -5.62 -14.93
N GLY A 266 16.20 -5.10 -15.15
CA GLY A 266 17.07 -4.60 -14.08
C GLY A 266 16.63 -3.25 -13.52
N ARG A 267 16.30 -2.28 -14.38
CA ARG A 267 15.95 -0.91 -13.96
C ARG A 267 14.47 -0.73 -13.66
N TYR A 268 13.60 -1.30 -14.49
CA TYR A 268 12.15 -1.08 -14.41
C TYR A 268 11.37 -2.29 -13.89
N HIS A 269 12.05 -3.41 -13.64
CA HIS A 269 11.42 -4.68 -13.25
C HIS A 269 10.30 -5.09 -14.22
N LEU A 270 10.53 -4.85 -15.51
CA LEU A 270 9.55 -5.08 -16.57
C LEU A 270 9.98 -6.27 -17.43
N CYS A 271 9.08 -7.24 -17.59
CA CYS A 271 9.17 -8.26 -18.62
C CYS A 271 8.52 -7.75 -19.91
N LEU A 272 9.34 -7.49 -20.93
CA LEU A 272 8.87 -7.01 -22.24
C LEU A 272 7.85 -7.98 -22.89
N PHE A 273 8.05 -9.29 -22.75
CA PHE A 273 7.12 -10.29 -23.30
C PHE A 273 5.71 -10.19 -22.70
N LEU A 274 5.61 -10.00 -21.38
CA LEU A 274 4.31 -9.81 -20.72
C LEU A 274 3.70 -8.46 -21.08
N HIS A 275 4.54 -7.42 -21.17
CA HIS A 275 4.13 -6.09 -21.56
C HIS A 275 3.50 -6.06 -22.96
N PHE A 276 4.14 -6.67 -23.97
CA PHE A 276 3.58 -6.74 -25.33
C PHE A 276 2.27 -7.53 -25.41
N ARG A 277 2.00 -8.41 -24.45
CA ARG A 277 0.75 -9.15 -24.33
C ARG A 277 -0.30 -8.42 -23.48
N ASN A 278 -0.01 -7.23 -22.96
CA ASN A 278 -0.85 -6.47 -22.03
C ASN A 278 -1.29 -7.26 -20.80
N VAL A 279 -0.43 -8.15 -20.33
CA VAL A 279 -0.65 -8.97 -19.13
C VAL A 279 0.43 -8.70 -18.09
N ARG A 280 0.08 -8.96 -16.83
CA ARG A 280 1.02 -8.99 -15.70
C ARG A 280 0.88 -10.32 -14.97
N GLN A 281 1.89 -10.69 -14.19
CA GLN A 281 1.75 -11.83 -13.28
C GLN A 281 0.82 -11.49 -12.12
N VAL A 282 0.03 -12.50 -11.72
CA VAL A 282 -0.77 -12.48 -10.50
C VAL A 282 0.18 -12.38 -9.31
N ARG A 283 -0.16 -11.55 -8.32
CA ARG A 283 0.63 -11.46 -7.09
C ARG A 283 0.24 -12.59 -6.15
N ALA A 284 1.18 -13.06 -5.35
CA ALA A 284 0.96 -14.22 -4.49
C ALA A 284 -0.23 -14.07 -3.52
N TRP A 285 -0.54 -12.84 -3.09
CA TRP A 285 -1.68 -12.52 -2.21
C TRP A 285 -3.00 -12.22 -2.94
N GLU A 286 -2.99 -12.13 -4.28
CA GLU A 286 -4.20 -11.97 -5.11
C GLU A 286 -4.89 -13.31 -5.38
N LEU A 287 -4.22 -14.43 -5.13
CA LEU A 287 -4.77 -15.78 -5.23
C LEU A 287 -5.93 -15.95 -4.24
N THR A 288 -7.05 -16.47 -4.73
CA THR A 288 -8.25 -16.61 -3.89
C THR A 288 -8.10 -17.75 -2.89
N CYS A 289 -8.77 -17.68 -1.74
CA CYS A 289 -8.79 -18.77 -0.76
C CYS A 289 -9.30 -20.09 -1.37
N ASP A 290 -10.15 -20.03 -2.39
CA ASP A 290 -10.67 -21.21 -3.09
C ASP A 290 -9.59 -21.89 -3.96
N GLU A 291 -8.66 -21.13 -4.54
CA GLU A 291 -7.48 -21.67 -5.24
C GLU A 291 -6.43 -22.21 -4.26
N VAL A 292 -6.34 -21.61 -3.06
CA VAL A 292 -5.53 -22.11 -1.95
C VAL A 292 -6.01 -23.49 -1.49
N GLU A 293 -7.32 -23.71 -1.43
CA GLU A 293 -7.92 -24.97 -1.00
C GLU A 293 -7.84 -26.06 -2.09
N ASN A 294 -7.94 -25.67 -3.37
CA ASN A 294 -7.85 -26.58 -4.51
C ASN A 294 -6.43 -27.02 -4.89
N HIS A 295 -5.39 -26.42 -4.31
CA HIS A 295 -4.01 -26.92 -4.35
C HIS A 295 -3.69 -27.67 -3.05
N PRO A 296 -4.03 -28.97 -2.93
CA PRO A 296 -3.71 -29.74 -1.74
C PRO A 296 -2.19 -29.92 -1.67
N VAL A 297 -1.53 -29.04 -0.93
CA VAL A 297 -0.30 -29.45 -0.26
C VAL A 297 -0.72 -30.53 0.73
N LYS A 298 -0.31 -31.78 0.48
CA LYS A 298 -0.41 -32.87 1.45
C LYS A 298 0.42 -32.48 2.68
N ILE A 299 -0.18 -31.74 3.59
CA ILE A 299 0.34 -31.58 4.94
C ILE A 299 -0.45 -32.59 5.77
N GLU A 300 0.16 -33.74 6.02
CA GLU A 300 -0.21 -34.57 7.16
C GLU A 300 0.05 -33.73 8.42
N VAL A 301 -0.96 -32.97 8.84
CA VAL A 301 -0.98 -32.43 10.19
C VAL A 301 -1.39 -33.60 11.07
N THR A 302 -0.42 -34.19 11.75
CA THR A 302 -0.63 -35.18 12.81
C THR A 302 -1.34 -34.50 13.99
N HIS A 303 -2.66 -34.32 13.87
CA HIS A 303 -3.48 -33.98 15.03
C HIS A 303 -3.77 -35.27 15.80
N ASN A 304 -2.90 -35.57 16.77
CA ASN A 304 -3.19 -36.53 17.81
C ASN A 304 -4.21 -35.88 18.75
N GLY A 305 -5.49 -36.25 18.58
CA GLY A 305 -6.57 -35.75 19.41
C GLY A 305 -7.91 -36.27 18.91
N ASN A 306 -8.38 -37.35 19.52
CA ASN A 306 -9.74 -37.87 19.33
C ASN A 306 -10.76 -36.77 19.66
N PHE A 307 -11.39 -36.19 18.64
CA PHE A 307 -12.64 -35.47 18.81
C PHE A 307 -13.71 -36.13 17.94
N HIS A 308 -14.68 -36.73 18.63
CA HIS A 308 -15.84 -37.36 18.03
C HIS A 308 -16.62 -36.36 17.17
N LYS A 309 -16.88 -36.74 15.91
CA LYS A 309 -17.85 -36.09 15.03
C LYS A 309 -19.24 -36.19 15.65
N HIS A 310 -19.72 -35.09 16.22
CA HIS A 310 -21.16 -34.87 16.37
C HIS A 310 -21.65 -34.00 15.22
N THR A 311 -22.35 -34.64 14.30
CA THR A 311 -23.13 -34.00 13.24
C THR A 311 -24.29 -33.24 13.88
N ARG A 312 -24.11 -31.94 14.12
CA ARG A 312 -25.20 -31.03 14.51
C ARG A 312 -25.62 -30.24 13.28
N LYS A 313 -26.83 -30.52 12.78
CA LYS A 313 -27.54 -29.65 11.83
C LYS A 313 -27.86 -28.34 12.56
N GLU A 314 -27.10 -27.29 12.31
CA GLU A 314 -27.46 -25.94 12.71
C GLU A 314 -27.36 -24.98 11.51
N THR A 315 -28.56 -24.59 11.07
CA THR A 315 -29.00 -23.26 10.67
C THR A 315 -28.11 -22.47 9.69
N ALA A 316 -28.62 -22.38 8.47
CA ALA A 316 -28.20 -21.49 7.40
C ALA A 316 -28.20 -20.01 7.85
N ALA A 317 -27.07 -19.51 8.37
CA ALA A 317 -26.81 -18.09 8.57
C ALA A 317 -25.32 -17.78 8.78
N SER A 318 -24.42 -18.40 8.04
CA SER A 318 -23.02 -17.96 7.91
C SER A 318 -22.36 -18.75 6.80
N ILE A 319 -21.53 -18.09 5.99
CA ILE A 319 -20.91 -18.58 4.75
C ILE A 319 -21.84 -18.44 3.53
N SER A 320 -22.11 -17.19 3.18
CA SER A 320 -22.32 -16.79 1.79
C SER A 320 -21.74 -15.39 1.60
N THR A 321 -20.42 -15.29 1.46
CA THR A 321 -19.83 -14.20 0.69
C THR A 321 -19.94 -14.57 -0.79
N THR A 322 -21.18 -14.52 -1.27
CA THR A 322 -21.49 -14.55 -2.69
C THR A 322 -20.85 -13.33 -3.35
N SER A 323 -20.01 -13.63 -4.32
CA SER A 323 -19.46 -12.74 -5.33
C SER A 323 -20.58 -12.03 -6.11
N SER A 324 -21.05 -10.87 -5.63
CA SER A 324 -21.82 -9.92 -6.44
C SER A 324 -21.94 -8.54 -5.78
N SER A 325 -20.87 -7.75 -5.75
CA SER A 325 -21.02 -6.29 -5.87
C SER A 325 -19.74 -5.63 -6.37
N ARG A 326 -19.95 -4.73 -7.32
CA ARG A 326 -18.96 -4.00 -8.11
C ARG A 326 -18.45 -2.81 -7.31
N SER A 327 -17.66 -3.07 -6.29
CA SER A 327 -16.68 -2.14 -5.68
C SER A 327 -15.86 -2.96 -4.67
N PRO A 328 -14.58 -3.25 -4.92
CA PRO A 328 -13.78 -3.99 -3.94
C PRO A 328 -13.61 -3.14 -2.68
N ASP A 329 -14.21 -3.60 -1.58
CA ASP A 329 -14.10 -2.98 -0.26
C ASP A 329 -12.62 -2.74 0.09
N PRO A 330 -12.21 -1.51 0.45
CA PRO A 330 -10.81 -1.19 0.71
C PRO A 330 -10.18 -1.96 1.87
N LEU A 331 -10.97 -2.66 2.68
CA LEU A 331 -10.53 -3.37 3.88
C LEU A 331 -11.06 -4.81 3.92
N ARG A 332 -10.97 -5.50 2.79
CA ARG A 332 -11.50 -6.87 2.59
C ARG A 332 -11.01 -7.90 3.63
N LYS A 333 -9.86 -7.65 4.28
CA LYS A 333 -9.27 -8.49 5.33
C LYS A 333 -9.29 -7.77 6.69
N PRO A 334 -9.53 -8.49 7.81
CA PRO A 334 -9.43 -7.91 9.15
C PRO A 334 -8.06 -7.28 9.45
N SER A 335 -6.98 -7.84 8.92
CA SER A 335 -5.62 -7.29 9.01
C SER A 335 -5.46 -5.94 8.31
N LEU A 336 -6.28 -5.63 7.31
CA LEU A 336 -6.21 -4.35 6.61
C LEU A 336 -7.04 -3.25 7.28
N GLN A 337 -8.02 -3.61 8.11
CA GLN A 337 -8.88 -2.67 8.85
C GLN A 337 -8.12 -1.86 9.88
N THR A 338 -8.59 -0.64 10.20
CA THR A 338 -7.95 0.28 11.16
C THR A 338 -7.70 -0.34 12.54
N PHE A 339 -8.60 -1.17 13.05
CA PHE A 339 -8.49 -1.83 14.36
C PHE A 339 -8.17 -3.32 14.24
N GLY A 340 -7.50 -3.71 13.16
CA GLY A 340 -7.07 -5.09 12.95
C GLY A 340 -5.93 -5.52 13.88
N PRO A 341 -5.54 -6.80 13.83
CA PRO A 341 -4.33 -7.27 14.53
C PRO A 341 -3.06 -6.61 13.98
N GLU A 342 -1.91 -6.83 14.63
CA GLU A 342 -0.61 -6.39 14.11
C GLU A 342 -0.41 -6.76 12.63
N ASN A 343 0.23 -5.87 11.87
CA ASN A 343 0.46 -6.07 10.44
C ASN A 343 1.58 -7.09 10.23
N GLN A 344 1.22 -8.38 10.22
CA GLN A 344 2.17 -9.49 10.03
C GLN A 344 1.92 -10.22 8.70
N PRO A 345 2.53 -9.79 7.59
CA PRO A 345 2.27 -10.39 6.28
C PRO A 345 2.72 -11.86 6.19
N ASP A 346 3.76 -12.24 6.94
CA ASP A 346 4.32 -13.60 6.93
C ASP A 346 3.35 -14.66 7.45
N THR A 347 2.37 -14.26 8.28
CA THR A 347 1.39 -15.17 8.88
C THR A 347 0.28 -15.58 7.91
N GLU A 348 0.17 -14.91 6.76
CA GLU A 348 -0.91 -15.17 5.81
C GLU A 348 -0.79 -16.55 5.13
N PRO A 349 -1.92 -17.22 4.83
CA PRO A 349 -1.89 -18.58 4.30
C PRO A 349 -1.17 -18.70 2.96
N TRP A 350 -1.19 -17.65 2.13
CA TRP A 350 -0.52 -17.65 0.83
C TRP A 350 1.00 -17.70 0.94
N THR A 351 1.60 -17.26 2.05
CA THR A 351 3.07 -17.20 2.20
C THR A 351 3.67 -18.61 2.17
N ARG A 352 3.04 -19.56 2.88
CA ARG A 352 3.45 -20.97 2.93
C ARG A 352 3.28 -21.66 1.58
N LEU A 353 2.19 -21.37 0.88
CA LEU A 353 1.93 -21.89 -0.47
C LEU A 353 2.92 -21.34 -1.49
N HIS A 354 3.20 -20.04 -1.41
CA HIS A 354 4.17 -19.42 -2.29
C HIS A 354 5.59 -19.91 -1.97
N ALA A 355 5.92 -20.16 -0.70
CA ALA A 355 7.18 -20.76 -0.31
C ALA A 355 7.36 -22.17 -0.90
N SER A 356 6.32 -23.01 -0.88
CA SER A 356 6.37 -24.40 -1.38
C SER A 356 6.46 -24.50 -2.91
N LYS A 357 6.08 -23.46 -3.66
CA LYS A 357 6.22 -23.42 -5.12
C LYS A 357 7.69 -23.53 -5.57
N SER A 358 7.94 -24.37 -6.57
CA SER A 358 9.25 -24.47 -7.24
C SER A 358 9.63 -23.16 -7.94
N LEU A 359 10.92 -22.95 -8.20
CA LEU A 359 11.39 -21.76 -8.93
C LEU A 359 10.75 -21.65 -10.33
N TYR A 360 10.57 -22.78 -11.02
CA TYR A 360 9.90 -22.83 -12.32
C TYR A 360 8.44 -22.35 -12.22
N ALA A 361 7.70 -22.84 -11.22
CA ALA A 361 6.32 -22.42 -10.99
C ALA A 361 6.21 -20.91 -10.68
N LYS A 362 7.18 -20.35 -9.95
CA LYS A 362 7.24 -18.90 -9.64
C LYS A 362 7.55 -18.03 -10.86
N VAL A 363 8.30 -18.56 -11.83
CA VAL A 363 8.65 -17.85 -13.08
C VAL A 363 7.46 -17.85 -14.05
N TRP A 364 6.73 -18.96 -14.12
CA TRP A 364 5.63 -19.19 -15.06
C TRP A 364 4.25 -19.13 -14.41
N GLU A 365 4.12 -18.34 -13.36
CA GLU A 365 2.86 -18.12 -12.65
C GLU A 365 1.79 -17.47 -13.54
N GLU A 366 0.53 -17.65 -13.15
CA GLU A 366 -0.63 -17.16 -13.89
C GLU A 366 -0.57 -15.66 -14.16
N THR A 367 -1.17 -15.28 -15.28
CA THR A 367 -1.14 -13.91 -15.79
C THR A 367 -2.54 -13.33 -15.91
N VAL A 368 -2.70 -12.09 -15.47
CA VAL A 368 -3.95 -11.32 -15.55
C VAL A 368 -3.77 -10.10 -16.45
N ALA A 369 -4.82 -9.74 -17.19
CA ALA A 369 -4.82 -8.56 -18.04
C ALA A 369 -4.63 -7.27 -17.23
N VAL A 370 -3.81 -6.35 -17.75
CA VAL A 370 -3.62 -5.04 -17.13
C VAL A 370 -4.84 -4.17 -17.38
N GLN A 371 -5.61 -3.85 -16.34
CA GLN A 371 -6.86 -3.10 -16.47
C GLN A 371 -6.67 -1.58 -16.61
N ASN A 372 -5.61 -1.02 -16.00
CA ASN A 372 -5.41 0.43 -15.90
C ASN A 372 -4.63 0.98 -17.11
N GLN A 373 -5.29 1.81 -17.92
CA GLN A 373 -4.69 2.42 -19.12
C GLN A 373 -3.50 3.34 -18.79
N SER A 374 -3.58 4.10 -17.71
CA SER A 374 -2.50 4.98 -17.26
C SER A 374 -1.26 4.19 -16.84
N LEU A 375 -1.45 3.02 -16.21
CA LEU A 375 -0.34 2.13 -15.89
C LEU A 375 0.33 1.59 -17.16
N GLN A 376 -0.46 1.20 -18.16
CA GLN A 376 0.06 0.79 -19.47
C GLN A 376 0.92 1.91 -20.08
N THR A 377 0.47 3.16 -20.05
CA THR A 377 1.27 4.27 -20.60
C THR A 377 2.61 4.48 -19.88
N MET A 378 2.69 4.19 -18.58
CA MET A 378 3.96 4.22 -17.85
C MET A 378 4.86 3.05 -18.24
N GLN A 379 4.29 1.86 -18.44
CA GLN A 379 5.01 0.69 -18.93
C GLN A 379 5.51 0.88 -20.37
N ASP A 380 4.70 1.48 -21.26
CA ASP A 380 5.08 1.79 -22.65
C ASP A 380 6.33 2.66 -22.68
N ARG A 381 6.36 3.71 -21.84
CA ARG A 381 7.52 4.60 -21.71
C ARG A 381 8.75 3.84 -21.22
N ALA A 382 8.60 3.00 -20.20
CA ALA A 382 9.70 2.19 -19.67
C ALA A 382 10.23 1.18 -20.70
N ALA A 383 9.33 0.50 -21.43
CA ALA A 383 9.67 -0.43 -22.49
C ALA A 383 10.39 0.26 -23.64
N PHE A 384 9.85 1.38 -24.13
CA PHE A 384 10.45 2.20 -25.18
C PHE A 384 11.86 2.66 -24.78
N LEU A 385 12.01 3.25 -23.59
CA LEU A 385 13.31 3.69 -23.08
C LEU A 385 14.31 2.53 -23.01
N SER A 386 13.88 1.34 -22.58
CA SER A 386 14.76 0.16 -22.49
C SER A 386 15.24 -0.31 -23.86
N ILE A 387 14.35 -0.30 -24.87
CA ILE A 387 14.69 -0.64 -26.25
C ILE A 387 15.67 0.37 -26.85
N VAL A 388 15.43 1.67 -26.64
CA VAL A 388 16.29 2.75 -27.13
C VAL A 388 17.67 2.68 -26.47
N TRP A 389 17.74 2.48 -25.14
CA TRP A 389 19.00 2.30 -24.43
C TRP A 389 19.75 1.06 -24.91
N GLY A 390 19.05 -0.05 -25.11
CA GLY A 390 19.62 -1.26 -25.70
C GLY A 390 20.23 -0.98 -27.07
N TRP A 391 19.52 -0.25 -27.94
CA TRP A 391 20.00 0.10 -29.27
C TRP A 391 21.21 1.04 -29.25
N LEU A 392 21.20 2.06 -28.39
CA LEU A 392 22.33 2.98 -28.24
C LEU A 392 23.61 2.25 -27.81
N VAL A 393 23.52 1.42 -26.77
CA VAL A 393 24.66 0.64 -26.27
C VAL A 393 25.13 -0.37 -27.32
N ALA A 394 24.21 -1.08 -27.97
CA ALA A 394 24.55 -2.07 -28.99
C ALA A 394 25.22 -1.43 -30.22
N SER A 395 24.78 -0.23 -30.62
CA SER A 395 25.36 0.52 -31.74
C SER A 395 26.77 1.03 -31.41
N MET A 396 26.96 1.55 -30.19
CA MET A 396 28.28 1.96 -29.70
C MET A 396 29.27 0.79 -29.71
N LEU A 397 28.85 -0.39 -29.21
CA LEU A 397 29.68 -1.60 -29.22
C LEU A 397 30.00 -2.06 -30.65
N ALA A 398 29.03 -2.03 -31.56
CA ALA A 398 29.24 -2.44 -32.95
C ALA A 398 30.24 -1.54 -33.68
N VAL A 399 30.09 -0.23 -33.52
CA VAL A 399 31.02 0.75 -34.11
C VAL A 399 32.43 0.53 -33.54
N ALA A 400 32.56 0.39 -32.22
CA ALA A 400 33.84 0.10 -31.58
C ALA A 400 34.48 -1.18 -32.13
N SER A 401 33.71 -2.26 -32.26
CA SER A 401 34.18 -3.54 -32.82
C SER A 401 34.66 -3.43 -34.27
N LEU A 402 34.00 -2.61 -35.11
CA LEU A 402 34.42 -2.40 -36.50
C LEU A 402 35.77 -1.69 -36.64
N PHE A 403 36.15 -0.84 -35.68
CA PHE A 403 37.45 -0.16 -35.67
C PHE A 403 38.60 -1.05 -35.18
N VAL A 404 38.32 -2.21 -34.58
CA VAL A 404 39.36 -3.14 -34.13
C VAL A 404 39.96 -3.87 -35.35
N PRO A 405 41.27 -3.81 -35.59
CA PRO A 405 41.88 -4.55 -36.71
C PRO A 405 41.75 -6.07 -36.50
N SER A 406 41.60 -6.84 -37.58
CA SER A 406 41.51 -8.31 -37.51
C SER A 406 42.82 -8.93 -37.03
N GLY A 407 42.73 -9.84 -36.06
CA GLY A 407 43.91 -10.53 -35.49
C GLY A 407 44.52 -11.61 -36.39
N ASN A 408 43.77 -12.10 -37.39
CA ASN A 408 44.19 -13.10 -38.38
C ASN A 408 44.79 -14.40 -37.79
N ILE A 409 44.34 -14.81 -36.59
CA ILE A 409 44.93 -15.94 -35.86
C ILE A 409 44.51 -17.29 -36.47
N PHE A 410 43.28 -17.40 -36.96
CA PHE A 410 42.73 -18.60 -37.62
C PHE A 410 41.85 -18.26 -38.81
#